data_AF-A0A378AVP2-F1
#
_entry.id   AF-A0A378AVP2-F1
#
_cell.length_a   1.000
_cell.length_b   1.000
_cell.length_c   1.000
_cell.angle_alpha   90.00
_cell.angle_beta   90.00
_cell.angle_gamma   90.00
#
_symmetry.space_group_name_H-M   'P 1'
#
loop_
_entity.id
_entity.type
_entity.pdbx_description
1 polymer ?
#
loop_
_entity_poly.entity_id
_entity_poly.type
_entity_poly.pdbx_seq_one_letter_code
_entity_poly.pdbx_strand_id
1 'polypeptide(L)' 'MPQPGWQCVTRRSRVISGLSLPLALELVDNQHTLSADDLCQHLQAIASQCCVVWQQPETVEEEF' A
#
# COMPACT_ATOMS: atom_id res chain seq x y z
N MET A 1 -20.71 19.02 -21.14
CA MET A 1 -20.85 19.89 -19.96
C MET A 1 -20.44 19.06 -18.73
N PRO A 2 -19.23 19.22 -18.16
CA PRO A 2 -18.76 18.41 -17.04
C PRO A 2 -19.34 18.93 -15.73
N GLN A 3 -19.65 18.02 -14.80
CA GLN A 3 -20.41 18.29 -13.58
C GLN A 3 -19.59 19.07 -12.52
N PRO A 4 -20.24 19.89 -11.66
CA PRO A 4 -19.56 20.72 -10.69
C PRO A 4 -19.38 20.00 -9.35
N GLY A 5 -18.27 20.29 -8.68
CA GLY A 5 -18.29 20.40 -7.22
C GLY A 5 -17.81 19.20 -6.42
N TRP A 6 -16.54 18.80 -6.56
CA TRP A 6 -15.73 18.32 -5.44
C TRP A 6 -14.29 18.83 -5.60
N GLN A 7 -14.10 20.15 -5.51
CA GLN A 7 -12.76 20.67 -5.20
C GLN A 7 -12.47 20.30 -3.75
N CYS A 8 -11.91 19.12 -3.54
CA CYS A 8 -11.41 18.68 -2.25
C CYS A 8 -10.17 19.53 -1.93
N VAL A 9 -10.38 20.68 -1.28
CA VAL A 9 -9.31 21.55 -0.79
C VAL A 9 -8.69 20.87 0.43
N THR A 10 -7.94 19.79 0.22
CA THR A 10 -7.14 19.17 1.27
C THR A 10 -5.81 19.91 1.36
N ARG A 11 -5.72 20.83 2.32
CA ARG A 11 -4.43 21.34 2.81
C ARG A 11 -3.58 20.13 3.23
N ARG A 12 -2.61 19.75 2.40
CA ARG A 12 -1.56 18.73 2.64
C ARG A 12 -2.05 17.37 3.17
N SER A 13 -3.25 16.92 2.81
CA SER A 13 -3.73 15.58 3.18
C SER A 13 -3.54 14.63 2.01
N ARG A 14 -2.93 13.47 2.24
CA ARG A 14 -2.83 12.39 1.25
C ARG A 14 -3.64 11.19 1.67
N VAL A 15 -4.30 10.59 0.69
CA VAL A 15 -5.16 9.43 0.87
C VAL A 15 -4.52 8.26 0.14
N ILE A 16 -4.35 7.15 0.85
CA ILE A 16 -3.91 5.88 0.28
C ILE A 16 -5.08 4.91 0.41
N SER A 17 -5.52 4.35 -0.71
CA SER A 17 -6.56 3.32 -0.77
C SER A 17 -5.95 1.93 -0.90
N GLY A 18 -6.63 0.90 -0.38
CA GLY A 18 -6.15 -0.49 -0.50
C GLY A 18 -5.06 -0.82 0.51
N LEU A 19 -5.17 -0.30 1.73
CA LEU A 19 -4.28 -0.67 2.85
C LEU A 19 -4.33 -2.18 3.08
N SER A 20 -3.17 -2.81 2.95
CA SER A 20 -2.92 -4.20 3.30
C SER A 20 -1.97 -4.26 4.49
N LEU A 21 -1.89 -5.41 5.17
CA LEU A 21 -0.98 -5.61 6.31
C LEU A 21 0.47 -5.19 6.01
N PRO A 22 1.12 -5.58 4.89
CA PRO A 22 2.49 -5.15 4.60
C PRO A 22 2.62 -3.64 4.41
N LEU A 23 1.61 -2.98 3.82
CA LEU A 23 1.60 -1.53 3.66
C LEU A 23 1.44 -0.79 5.00
N ALA A 24 0.65 -1.34 5.94
CA ALA A 24 0.50 -0.76 7.26
C ALA A 24 1.80 -0.85 8.08
N LEU A 25 2.53 -1.96 7.96
CA LEU A 25 3.82 -2.14 8.63
C LEU A 25 4.86 -1.16 8.09
N GLU A 26 4.98 -1.05 6.77
CA GLU A 26 5.92 -0.13 6.13
C GLU A 26 5.60 1.34 6.39
N LEU A 27 4.32 1.68 6.51
CA LEU A 27 3.90 3.02 6.91
C LEU A 27 4.38 3.35 8.33
N VAL A 28 4.18 2.45 9.29
CA VAL A 28 4.58 2.67 10.69
C VAL A 28 6.11 2.76 10.83
N ASP A 29 6.86 1.98 10.06
CA ASP A 29 8.32 1.98 10.10
C ASP A 29 8.91 3.26 9.50
N ASN A 30 8.34 3.77 8.40
CA ASN A 30 8.92 4.87 7.64
C ASN A 30 8.27 6.25 7.88
N GLN A 31 7.15 6.34 8.62
CA GLN A 31 6.42 7.62 8.83
C GLN A 31 7.25 8.71 9.54
N HIS A 32 8.27 8.35 10.31
CA HIS A 32 9.13 9.29 11.01
C HIS A 32 10.41 9.64 10.22
N THR A 33 10.69 8.89 9.16
CA THR A 33 11.94 8.96 8.39
C THR A 33 11.74 9.64 7.05
N LEU A 34 10.61 9.38 6.40
CA LEU A 34 10.30 9.88 5.06
C LEU A 34 9.33 11.08 5.12
N SER A 35 9.45 11.99 4.16
CA SER A 35 8.42 12.99 3.93
C SER A 35 7.13 12.30 3.51
N ALA A 36 5.98 12.96 3.68
CA ALA A 36 4.72 12.39 3.24
C ALA A 36 4.72 12.05 1.73
N ASP A 37 5.54 12.74 0.91
CA ASP A 37 5.65 12.53 -0.54
C ASP A 37 6.37 11.23 -0.84
N ASP A 38 7.53 11.09 -0.23
CA ASP A 38 8.38 9.92 -0.39
C ASP A 38 7.70 8.68 0.20
N LEU A 39 7.01 8.83 1.34
CA LEU A 39 6.24 7.75 1.96
C LEU A 39 5.12 7.25 1.04
N CYS A 40 4.40 8.15 0.37
CA CYS A 40 3.34 7.73 -0.55
C CYS A 40 3.89 7.06 -1.80
N GLN A 41 5.00 7.55 -2.37
CA GLN A 41 5.66 6.89 -3.49
C GLN A 41 6.19 5.51 -3.10
N HIS A 42 6.79 5.40 -1.91
CA HIS A 42 7.31 4.16 -1.37
C HIS A 42 6.20 3.13 -1.16
N LEU A 43 5.12 3.51 -0.47
CA LEU A 43 3.96 2.63 -0.26
C LEU A 43 3.29 2.24 -1.57
N GLN A 44 3.26 3.11 -2.58
CA GLN A 44 2.73 2.77 -3.90
C GLN A 44 3.60 1.75 -4.63
N ALA A 45 4.93 1.86 -4.52
CA ALA A 45 5.86 0.88 -5.07
C ALA A 45 5.67 -0.50 -4.42
N ILE A 46 5.54 -0.55 -3.09
CA ILE A 46 5.30 -1.80 -2.35
C ILE A 46 3.93 -2.39 -2.71
N ALA A 47 2.89 -1.55 -2.78
CA ALA A 47 1.54 -1.99 -3.13
C ALA A 47 1.51 -2.68 -4.51
N SER A 48 2.29 -2.17 -5.47
CA SER A 48 2.40 -2.77 -6.81
C SER A 48 3.06 -4.16 -6.80
N GLN A 49 3.86 -4.46 -5.78
CA GLN A 49 4.58 -5.73 -5.62
C GLN A 49 3.82 -6.72 -4.73
N CYS A 50 2.91 -6.25 -3.87
CA CYS A 50 2.14 -7.07 -2.94
C CYS A 50 0.95 -7.82 -3.58
N CYS A 51 0.65 -7.63 -4.87
CA CYS A 51 -0.36 -8.41 -5.59
C CYS A 51 0.17 -9.81 -5.92
N VAL A 52 0.47 -10.60 -4.89
CA VAL A 52 0.87 -12.00 -5.02
C VAL A 52 -0.31 -12.90 -4.68
N VAL A 53 -0.66 -13.78 -5.63
CA VAL A 53 -1.58 -14.89 -5.34
C VAL A 53 -0.75 -15.93 -4.61
N TRP A 54 -1.04 -16.15 -3.33
CA TRP A 54 -0.37 -17.19 -2.56
C TRP A 54 -0.80 -18.55 -3.12
N GLN A 55 0.11 -19.22 -3.82
CA GLN A 55 -0.08 -20.61 -4.23
C GLN A 55 0.36 -21.50 -3.07
N GLN A 56 -0.54 -22.38 -2.63
CA GLN A 56 -0.24 -23.35 -1.58
C GLN A 56 1.00 -24.15 -2.01
N PRO A 57 2.08 -24.15 -1.22
CA PRO A 57 3.24 -24.99 -1.52
C PRO A 57 2.78 -26.46 -1.48
N GLU A 58 3.03 -27.19 -2.57
CA GLU A 58 2.79 -28.64 -2.61
C GLU A 58 3.70 -29.29 -1.56
N THR A 59 3.13 -29.60 -0.40
CA THR A 59 3.78 -30.44 0.60
C THR A 59 3.85 -31.85 0.03
N VAL A 60 5.01 -32.23 -0.49
CA VAL A 60 5.32 -33.63 -0.75
C VAL A 60 5.33 -34.32 0.63
N GLU A 61 4.35 -35.19 0.86
CA GLU A 61 4.34 -36.04 2.05
C GLU A 61 5.60 -36.92 2.00
N GLU A 62 6.51 -36.73 2.96
CA GLU A 62 7.62 -37.66 3.18
C GLU A 62 7.05 -38.93 3.83
N GLU A 63 6.98 -40.03 3.08
CA GLU A 63 6.73 -41.37 3.62
C GLU A 63 7.92 -41.79 4.51
N PHE A 64 7.67 -41.90 5.82
CA PHE A 64 8.59 -42.46 6.82
C PHE A 64 8.29 -43.94 7.11
#